data_AF-A0A970FGP1-F1
#
_entry.id   AF-A0A970FGP1-F1
#
_cell.length_a   1.000
_cell.length_b   1.000
_cell.length_c   1.000
_cell.angle_alpha   90.00
_cell.angle_beta   90.00
_cell.angle_gamma   90.00
#
_symmetry.space_group_name_H-M   'P 1'
#
loop_
_entity.id
_entity.type
_entity.pdbx_description
1 polymer ?
#
loop_
_entity_poly.entity_id
_entity_poly.type
_entity_poly.pdbx_seq_one_letter_code
_entity_poly.pdbx_strand_id
1 'polypeptide(L)'
;MRSLTASILLLLLLCGAAFGEHPIDLHLDKCMDEDPSTAGVVECTAESSELWDAELNRVYKELMGLLSKEMQDALRNAQRAWIPLRDSEFALHGAVYGTILNSPSGGTMWVMAHAIADMYVVRERALKLTDWLYEIKAGKPSYSAEYPPAQTDEQLAVAMKVKNDSARLGKMIGENGPDIASKNLKLWEDLRNKDAQFQVLFYGKKGDKGYPLHARMQMNVERARHLDGLCTTLKEEADL
;
A
#
# COMPACT_ATOMS: atom_id res chain seq x y z
N MET A 1 18.54 8.37 58.57
CA MET A 1 18.58 8.69 57.12
C MET A 1 18.98 7.45 56.34
N ARG A 2 18.02 6.83 55.65
CA ARG A 2 18.12 6.04 54.41
C ARG A 2 16.75 5.37 54.22
N SER A 3 15.80 6.15 53.72
CA SER A 3 14.51 5.61 53.27
C SER A 3 14.74 4.93 51.92
N LEU A 4 14.53 3.62 51.86
CA LEU A 4 14.36 2.87 50.63
C LEU A 4 12.93 3.11 50.13
N THR A 5 12.74 4.00 49.17
CA THR A 5 11.48 4.10 48.43
C THR A 5 11.46 2.97 47.40
N ALA A 6 10.64 1.95 47.66
CA ALA A 6 10.33 0.91 46.69
C ALA A 6 9.44 1.50 45.58
N SER A 7 10.01 1.59 44.37
CA SER A 7 9.30 1.96 43.15
C SER A 7 8.23 0.92 42.83
N ILE A 8 6.96 1.31 42.91
CA ILE A 8 5.83 0.49 42.47
C ILE A 8 5.67 0.65 40.96
N LEU A 9 5.82 -0.50 40.32
CA LEU A 9 5.62 -0.86 38.92
C LEU A 9 4.44 -0.13 38.24
N LEU A 10 4.73 0.62 37.19
CA LEU A 10 3.75 1.10 36.20
C LEU A 10 3.45 -0.08 35.25
N LEU A 11 2.39 -0.85 35.51
CA LEU A 11 1.84 -1.79 34.53
C LEU A 11 1.11 -0.99 33.44
N LEU A 12 1.82 -0.67 32.37
CA LEU A 12 1.22 -0.30 31.10
C LEU A 12 0.53 -1.55 30.52
N LEU A 13 -0.79 -1.54 30.53
CA LEU A 13 -1.64 -2.41 29.71
C LEU A 13 -1.35 -2.12 28.22
N LEU A 14 -0.39 -2.85 27.67
CA LEU A 14 -0.26 -3.07 26.23
C LEU A 14 -1.43 -3.95 25.79
N CYS A 15 -2.58 -3.34 25.52
CA CYS A 15 -3.57 -3.95 24.65
C CYS A 15 -3.14 -3.69 23.19
N GLY A 16 -1.98 -4.23 22.81
CA GLY A 16 -1.67 -4.42 21.41
C GLY A 16 -2.51 -5.60 20.96
N ALA A 17 -3.61 -5.32 20.24
CA ALA A 17 -4.27 -6.37 19.49
C ALA A 17 -3.23 -6.95 18.53
N ALA A 18 -2.73 -8.15 18.82
CA ALA A 18 -1.94 -8.92 17.88
C ALA A 18 -2.89 -9.34 16.76
N PHE A 19 -3.01 -8.51 15.73
CA PHE A 19 -3.48 -8.98 14.45
C PHE A 19 -2.43 -9.98 13.96
N GLY A 20 -2.76 -11.27 14.00
CA GLY A 20 -1.87 -12.33 13.54
C GLY A 20 -1.57 -12.17 12.05
N GLU A 21 -0.43 -12.72 11.62
CA GLU A 21 -0.05 -12.79 10.20
C GLU A 21 -1.14 -13.46 9.36
N HIS A 22 -1.35 -12.97 8.14
CA HIS A 22 -2.38 -13.51 7.27
C HIS A 22 -2.02 -14.94 6.83
N PRO A 23 -2.96 -15.90 6.75
CA PRO A 23 -2.65 -17.27 6.37
C PRO A 23 -1.94 -17.43 5.01
N ILE A 24 -2.16 -16.50 4.08
CA ILE A 24 -1.47 -16.49 2.78
C ILE A 24 0.01 -16.09 2.95
N ASP A 25 0.33 -15.19 3.88
CA ASP A 25 1.73 -14.84 4.18
C ASP A 25 2.46 -16.02 4.83
N LEU A 26 1.80 -16.68 5.79
CA LEU A 26 2.33 -17.89 6.42
C LEU A 26 2.56 -19.02 5.40
N HIS A 27 1.71 -19.10 4.37
CA HIS A 27 1.89 -20.04 3.27
C HIS A 27 3.09 -19.68 2.40
N LEU A 28 3.26 -18.40 2.04
CA LEU A 28 4.41 -17.90 1.30
C LEU A 28 5.72 -18.22 2.03
N ASP A 29 5.80 -17.86 3.30
CA ASP A 29 6.99 -18.06 4.13
C ASP A 29 7.36 -19.55 4.19
N LYS A 30 6.37 -20.42 4.45
CA LYS A 30 6.58 -21.87 4.48
C LYS A 30 7.05 -22.41 3.12
N CYS A 31 6.48 -21.92 2.02
CA CYS A 31 6.87 -22.34 0.67
C CYS A 31 8.32 -21.94 0.36
N MET A 32 8.71 -20.71 0.69
CA MET A 32 10.07 -20.21 0.50
C MET A 32 11.10 -20.95 1.38
N ASP A 33 10.72 -21.38 2.58
CA ASP A 33 11.58 -22.21 3.45
C ASP A 33 11.79 -23.62 2.89
N GLU A 34 10.78 -24.18 2.20
CA GLU A 34 10.85 -25.51 1.58
C GLU A 34 11.72 -25.51 0.31
N ASP A 35 11.68 -24.44 -0.49
CA ASP A 35 12.57 -24.22 -1.63
C ASP A 35 13.13 -22.79 -1.65
N PRO A 36 14.30 -22.56 -1.00
CA PRO A 36 14.92 -21.24 -0.93
C PRO A 36 15.69 -20.86 -2.21
N SER A 37 15.61 -21.67 -3.28
CA SER A 37 16.23 -21.32 -4.55
C SER A 37 15.52 -20.13 -5.19
N THR A 38 16.20 -19.41 -6.09
CA THR A 38 15.56 -18.30 -6.83
C THR A 38 14.31 -18.76 -7.57
N ALA A 39 14.34 -19.95 -8.18
CA ALA A 39 13.19 -20.49 -8.89
C ALA A 39 12.04 -20.80 -7.94
N GLY A 40 12.34 -21.47 -6.81
CA GLY A 40 11.35 -21.77 -5.76
C GLY A 40 10.68 -20.53 -5.21
N VAL A 41 11.44 -19.49 -4.84
CA VAL A 41 10.89 -18.22 -4.34
C VAL A 41 9.96 -17.56 -5.36
N VAL A 42 10.34 -17.54 -6.64
CA VAL A 42 9.49 -16.97 -7.71
C VAL A 42 8.20 -17.78 -7.90
N GLU A 43 8.27 -19.10 -7.84
CA GLU A 43 7.11 -19.99 -7.93
C GLU A 43 6.17 -19.81 -6.73
N CYS A 44 6.70 -19.86 -5.51
CA CYS A 44 5.94 -19.61 -4.27
C CYS A 44 5.26 -18.23 -4.26
N THR A 45 5.95 -17.21 -4.79
CA THR A 45 5.38 -15.86 -4.90
C THR A 45 4.26 -15.80 -5.93
N ALA A 46 4.38 -16.52 -7.05
CA ALA A 46 3.32 -16.61 -8.06
C ALA A 46 2.08 -17.30 -7.50
N GLU A 47 2.24 -18.44 -6.81
CA GLU A 47 1.14 -19.14 -6.12
C GLU A 47 0.46 -18.22 -5.10
N SER A 48 1.24 -17.51 -4.29
CA SER A 48 0.71 -16.58 -3.29
C SER A 48 0.00 -15.37 -3.93
N SER A 49 0.46 -14.91 -5.09
CA SER A 49 -0.21 -13.85 -5.86
C SER A 49 -1.60 -14.29 -6.32
N GLU A 50 -1.76 -15.54 -6.77
CA GLU A 50 -3.07 -16.10 -7.11
C GLU A 50 -4.00 -16.20 -5.89
N LEU A 51 -3.47 -16.63 -4.75
CA LEU A 51 -4.21 -16.67 -3.49
C LEU A 51 -4.66 -15.26 -3.06
N TRP A 52 -3.78 -14.27 -3.17
CA TRP A 52 -4.11 -12.88 -2.84
C TRP A 52 -5.16 -12.28 -3.78
N ASP A 53 -5.12 -12.59 -5.09
CA ASP A 53 -6.16 -12.15 -6.02
C ASP A 53 -7.52 -12.82 -5.71
N ALA A 54 -7.51 -14.10 -5.38
CA ALA A 54 -8.71 -14.81 -4.95
C ALA A 54 -9.30 -14.20 -3.67
N GLU A 55 -8.46 -13.88 -2.68
CA GLU A 55 -8.87 -13.25 -1.43
C GLU A 55 -9.41 -11.83 -1.64
N LEU A 56 -8.73 -11.02 -2.46
CA LEU A 56 -9.20 -9.70 -2.87
C LEU A 56 -10.62 -9.78 -3.46
N ASN A 57 -10.86 -10.71 -4.38
CA ASN A 57 -12.16 -10.90 -5.01
C ASN A 57 -13.22 -11.41 -4.03
N ARG A 58 -12.85 -12.30 -3.10
CA ARG A 58 -13.73 -12.80 -2.04
C ARG A 58 -14.18 -11.66 -1.13
N VAL A 59 -13.24 -10.91 -0.58
CA VAL A 59 -13.47 -9.78 0.33
C VAL A 59 -14.25 -8.67 -0.36
N TYR A 60 -13.91 -8.34 -1.62
CA TYR A 60 -14.66 -7.36 -2.41
C TYR A 60 -16.15 -7.74 -2.51
N LYS A 61 -16.45 -8.99 -2.88
CA LYS A 61 -17.85 -9.46 -2.98
C LYS A 61 -18.59 -9.36 -1.66
N GLU A 62 -17.93 -9.75 -0.58
CA GLU A 62 -18.51 -9.72 0.76
C GLU A 62 -18.79 -8.28 1.22
N LEU A 63 -17.81 -7.40 1.09
CA LEU A 63 -17.94 -5.98 1.42
C LEU A 63 -19.07 -5.33 0.61
N MET A 64 -19.14 -5.60 -0.70
CA MET A 64 -20.22 -5.11 -1.55
C MET A 64 -21.61 -5.55 -1.08
N GLY A 65 -21.75 -6.72 -0.46
CA GLY A 65 -23.01 -7.22 0.11
C GLY A 65 -23.49 -6.48 1.36
N LEU A 66 -22.59 -5.79 2.07
CA LEU A 66 -22.87 -5.08 3.32
C LEU A 66 -23.05 -3.57 3.12
N LEU A 67 -22.53 -3.03 2.01
CA LEU A 67 -22.56 -1.60 1.72
C LEU A 67 -23.93 -1.10 1.22
N SER A 68 -24.26 0.14 1.55
CA SER A 68 -25.38 0.86 0.91
C SER A 68 -25.13 1.08 -0.58
N LYS A 69 -26.18 1.36 -1.36
CA LYS A 69 -26.05 1.56 -2.81
C LYS A 69 -25.05 2.67 -3.19
N GLU A 70 -25.07 3.80 -2.49
CA GLU A 70 -24.14 4.92 -2.73
C GLU A 70 -22.68 4.49 -2.46
N MET A 71 -22.44 3.74 -1.37
CA MET A 71 -21.12 3.22 -1.02
C MET A 71 -20.65 2.13 -2.00
N GLN A 72 -21.55 1.25 -2.47
CA GLN A 72 -21.25 0.25 -3.49
C GLN A 72 -20.76 0.89 -4.79
N ASP A 73 -21.41 1.96 -5.24
CA ASP A 73 -21.03 2.65 -6.47
C ASP A 73 -19.67 3.34 -6.32
N ALA A 74 -19.41 3.97 -5.16
CA ALA A 74 -18.10 4.56 -4.86
C ALA A 74 -16.98 3.50 -4.80
N LEU A 75 -17.18 2.38 -4.09
CA LEU A 75 -16.19 1.31 -4.00
C LEU A 75 -15.95 0.64 -5.36
N ARG A 76 -16.99 0.43 -6.16
CA ARG A 76 -16.87 -0.11 -7.52
C ARG A 76 -16.03 0.80 -8.41
N ASN A 77 -16.22 2.12 -8.31
CA ASN A 77 -15.41 3.08 -9.05
C ASN A 77 -13.95 3.03 -8.62
N ALA A 78 -13.68 2.96 -7.31
CA ALA A 78 -12.32 2.80 -6.79
C ALA A 78 -11.67 1.50 -7.29
N GLN A 79 -12.39 0.37 -7.21
CA GLN A 79 -11.87 -0.93 -7.68
C GLN A 79 -11.58 -0.94 -9.18
N ARG A 80 -12.40 -0.27 -10.00
CA ARG A 80 -12.14 -0.10 -11.44
C ARG A 80 -10.92 0.77 -11.75
N ALA A 81 -10.62 1.76 -10.90
CA ALA A 81 -9.41 2.56 -11.02
C ALA A 81 -8.15 1.83 -10.51
N TRP A 82 -8.32 0.89 -9.57
CA TRP A 82 -7.23 0.08 -9.08
C TRP A 82 -6.65 -0.86 -10.15
N ILE A 83 -7.48 -1.44 -11.03
CA ILE A 83 -7.01 -2.37 -12.09
C ILE A 83 -5.93 -1.73 -12.99
N PRO A 84 -6.16 -0.58 -13.66
CA PRO A 84 -5.12 0.03 -14.49
C PRO A 84 -3.94 0.55 -13.65
N LEU A 85 -4.17 0.95 -12.40
CA LEU A 85 -3.05 1.29 -11.50
C LEU A 85 -2.16 0.07 -11.27
N ARG A 86 -2.72 -1.09 -10.90
CA ARG A 86 -1.99 -2.34 -10.68
C ARG A 86 -1.09 -2.66 -11.87
N ASP A 87 -1.66 -2.66 -13.06
CA ASP A 87 -0.89 -2.93 -14.28
C ASP A 87 0.23 -1.90 -14.51
N SER A 88 0.02 -0.65 -14.08
CA SER A 88 1.06 0.40 -14.13
C SER A 88 2.08 0.34 -13.00
N GLU A 89 1.76 -0.28 -11.85
CA GLU A 89 2.74 -0.57 -10.80
C GLU A 89 3.66 -1.70 -11.27
N PHE A 90 3.11 -2.76 -11.88
CA PHE A 90 3.92 -3.83 -12.49
C PHE A 90 4.87 -3.31 -13.56
N ALA A 91 4.40 -2.40 -14.42
CA ALA A 91 5.27 -1.73 -15.39
C ALA A 91 6.37 -0.88 -14.74
N LEU A 92 6.05 -0.19 -13.62
CA LEU A 92 7.01 0.61 -12.88
C LEU A 92 8.06 -0.30 -12.20
N HIS A 93 7.63 -1.35 -11.51
CA HIS A 93 8.51 -2.35 -10.89
C HIS A 93 9.42 -3.00 -11.92
N GLY A 94 8.87 -3.44 -13.06
CA GLY A 94 9.67 -4.01 -14.15
C GLY A 94 10.77 -3.07 -14.65
N ALA A 95 10.50 -1.76 -14.74
CA ALA A 95 11.50 -0.77 -15.10
C ALA A 95 12.55 -0.53 -13.98
N VAL A 96 12.11 -0.47 -12.72
CA VAL A 96 12.99 -0.32 -11.55
C VAL A 96 13.93 -1.51 -11.42
N TYR A 97 13.38 -2.72 -11.27
CA TYR A 97 14.16 -3.93 -11.05
C TYR A 97 14.92 -4.34 -12.30
N GLY A 98 14.40 -4.02 -13.50
CA GLY A 98 15.15 -4.19 -14.75
C GLY A 98 16.38 -3.30 -14.81
N THR A 99 16.31 -2.07 -14.28
CA THR A 99 17.48 -1.17 -14.21
C THR A 99 18.55 -1.75 -13.27
N ILE A 100 18.15 -2.25 -12.11
CA ILE A 100 19.06 -2.87 -11.13
C ILE A 100 19.64 -4.18 -11.67
N LEU A 101 18.83 -5.04 -12.26
CA LEU A 101 19.28 -6.32 -12.81
C LEU A 101 20.36 -6.15 -13.89
N ASN A 102 20.28 -5.07 -14.67
CA ASN A 102 21.24 -4.75 -15.73
C ASN A 102 22.43 -3.91 -15.24
N SER A 103 22.53 -3.59 -13.94
CA SER A 103 23.68 -2.89 -13.35
C SER A 103 24.84 -3.87 -13.10
N PRO A 104 26.08 -3.36 -12.90
CA PRO A 104 27.23 -4.20 -12.53
C PRO A 104 27.05 -4.97 -11.21
N SER A 105 26.24 -4.46 -10.29
CA SER A 105 25.87 -5.07 -9.01
C SER A 105 24.57 -5.89 -9.07
N GLY A 106 23.97 -6.03 -10.26
CA GLY A 106 22.79 -6.83 -10.51
C GLY A 106 22.99 -8.33 -10.21
N GLY A 107 21.87 -9.04 -10.04
CA GLY A 107 21.88 -10.46 -9.70
C GLY A 107 20.48 -11.06 -9.58
N THR A 108 20.39 -12.39 -9.45
CA THR A 108 19.12 -13.13 -9.42
C THR A 108 18.24 -12.78 -8.21
N MET A 109 18.82 -12.21 -7.15
CA MET A 109 18.07 -11.66 -6.01
C MET A 109 17.02 -10.63 -6.44
N TRP A 110 17.32 -9.82 -7.45
CA TRP A 110 16.39 -8.80 -7.95
C TRP A 110 15.23 -9.38 -8.76
N VAL A 111 15.37 -10.60 -9.28
CA VAL A 111 14.24 -11.34 -9.88
C VAL A 111 13.23 -11.73 -8.79
N MET A 112 13.73 -12.20 -7.64
CA MET A 112 12.87 -12.52 -6.48
C MET A 112 12.21 -11.24 -5.94
N ALA A 113 12.99 -10.18 -5.73
CA ALA A 113 12.47 -8.91 -5.22
C ALA A 113 11.37 -8.31 -6.12
N HIS A 114 11.53 -8.41 -7.44
CA HIS A 114 10.51 -7.99 -8.41
C HIS A 114 9.21 -8.79 -8.27
N ALA A 115 9.30 -10.12 -8.25
CA ALA A 115 8.12 -10.98 -8.11
C ALA A 115 7.36 -10.65 -6.81
N ILE A 116 8.09 -10.50 -5.71
CA ILE A 116 7.54 -10.16 -4.39
C ILE A 116 6.87 -8.77 -4.41
N ALA A 117 7.50 -7.77 -5.03
CA ALA A 117 6.94 -6.43 -5.14
C ALA A 117 5.62 -6.40 -5.90
N ASP A 118 5.50 -7.16 -7.00
CA ASP A 118 4.25 -7.28 -7.76
C ASP A 118 3.15 -7.97 -6.95
N MET A 119 3.47 -9.06 -6.25
CA MET A 119 2.51 -9.72 -5.35
C MET A 119 1.99 -8.75 -4.27
N TYR A 120 2.87 -7.92 -3.69
CA TYR A 120 2.47 -6.93 -2.68
C TYR A 120 1.42 -5.93 -3.18
N VAL A 121 1.41 -5.56 -4.47
CA VAL A 121 0.37 -4.67 -5.02
C VAL A 121 -1.03 -5.27 -4.87
N VAL A 122 -1.15 -6.59 -5.04
CA VAL A 122 -2.41 -7.33 -4.92
C VAL A 122 -2.76 -7.54 -3.44
N ARG A 123 -1.78 -7.99 -2.64
CA ARG A 123 -1.90 -8.19 -1.20
C ARG A 123 -2.39 -6.93 -0.48
N GLU A 124 -1.74 -5.79 -0.69
CA GLU A 124 -2.11 -4.55 0.00
C GLU A 124 -3.52 -4.09 -0.35
N ARG A 125 -3.99 -4.34 -1.58
CA ARG A 125 -5.39 -4.08 -1.93
C ARG A 125 -6.34 -5.04 -1.22
N ALA A 126 -6.00 -6.32 -1.15
CA ALA A 126 -6.80 -7.31 -0.42
C ALA A 126 -6.93 -6.95 1.06
N LEU A 127 -5.81 -6.59 1.72
CA LEU A 127 -5.78 -6.19 3.12
C LEU A 127 -6.57 -4.91 3.38
N LYS A 128 -6.43 -3.90 2.54
CA LYS A 128 -7.23 -2.67 2.67
C LYS A 128 -8.73 -2.92 2.59
N LEU A 129 -9.17 -3.78 1.66
CA LEU A 129 -10.59 -4.16 1.58
C LEU A 129 -11.02 -4.99 2.80
N THR A 130 -10.10 -5.79 3.33
CA THR A 130 -10.31 -6.64 4.51
C THR A 130 -10.49 -5.80 5.76
N ASP A 131 -9.71 -4.74 5.94
CA ASP A 131 -9.87 -3.78 7.03
C ASP A 131 -11.27 -3.15 7.01
N TRP A 132 -11.71 -2.65 5.85
CA TRP A 132 -13.07 -2.11 5.72
C TRP A 132 -14.16 -3.16 5.95
N LEU A 133 -13.93 -4.41 5.54
CA LEU A 133 -14.84 -5.52 5.81
C LEU A 133 -14.93 -5.82 7.33
N TYR A 134 -13.80 -5.79 8.04
CA TYR A 134 -13.79 -5.98 9.49
C TYR A 134 -14.52 -4.84 10.20
N GLU A 135 -14.26 -3.59 9.82
CA GLU A 135 -14.90 -2.42 10.42
C GLU A 135 -16.42 -2.43 10.27
N ILE A 136 -16.93 -2.72 9.07
CA ILE A 136 -18.39 -2.74 8.83
C ILE A 136 -19.09 -3.93 9.50
N LYS A 137 -18.39 -5.05 9.67
CA LYS A 137 -18.90 -6.20 10.45
C LYS A 137 -18.93 -5.91 11.95
N ALA A 138 -17.98 -5.12 12.46
CA ALA A 138 -17.94 -4.73 13.86
C ALA A 138 -19.06 -3.74 14.23
N GLY A 139 -19.62 -3.03 13.25
CA GLY A 139 -20.75 -2.14 13.44
C GLY A 139 -20.77 -1.04 12.39
N LYS A 140 -21.46 0.07 12.69
CA LYS A 140 -21.45 1.25 11.82
C LYS A 140 -20.04 1.86 11.85
N PRO A 141 -19.31 1.90 10.71
CA PRO A 141 -17.96 2.46 10.70
C PRO A 141 -17.96 3.94 11.07
N SER A 142 -16.93 4.37 11.79
CA SER A 142 -16.76 5.77 12.18
C SER A 142 -15.29 6.11 12.33
N TYR A 143 -14.91 7.30 11.87
CA TYR A 143 -13.55 7.82 12.05
C TYR A 143 -13.52 8.84 13.19
N SER A 144 -12.82 8.49 14.28
CA SER A 144 -12.79 9.25 15.54
C SER A 144 -11.54 10.09 15.76
N ALA A 145 -10.44 9.82 15.05
CA ALA A 145 -9.21 10.60 15.20
C ALA A 145 -9.40 12.04 14.70
N GLU A 146 -8.70 12.98 15.33
CA GLU A 146 -8.71 14.38 14.92
C GLU A 146 -7.96 14.58 13.61
N TYR A 147 -8.42 15.55 12.80
CA TYR A 147 -7.77 15.96 11.57
C TYR A 147 -8.01 17.44 11.29
N PRO A 148 -7.11 18.12 10.55
CA PRO A 148 -7.27 19.52 10.21
C PRO A 148 -8.58 19.77 9.43
N PRO A 149 -9.31 20.88 9.73
CA PRO A 149 -10.55 21.22 9.03
C PRO A 149 -10.31 21.75 7.60
N ALA A 150 -9.07 22.10 7.28
CA ALA A 150 -8.62 22.63 6.00
C ALA A 150 -7.24 22.10 5.65
N GLN A 151 -6.84 22.30 4.38
CA GLN A 151 -5.56 21.88 3.86
C GLN A 151 -4.42 22.57 4.63
N THR A 152 -3.42 21.80 5.09
CA THR A 152 -2.23 22.35 5.75
C THR A 152 -1.03 22.42 4.79
N ASP A 153 -0.04 23.24 5.15
CA ASP A 153 1.24 23.32 4.41
C ASP A 153 1.96 21.97 4.41
N GLU A 154 1.89 21.21 5.50
CA GLU A 154 2.43 19.86 5.59
C GLU A 154 1.75 18.92 4.59
N GLN A 155 0.42 18.98 4.49
CA GLN A 155 -0.32 18.17 3.53
C GLN A 155 0.01 18.54 2.08
N LEU A 156 0.25 19.83 1.79
CA LEU A 156 0.70 20.29 0.48
C LEU A 156 2.13 19.82 0.18
N ALA A 157 3.03 19.91 1.16
CA ALA A 157 4.42 19.51 1.03
C ALA A 157 4.53 18.01 0.70
N VAL A 158 3.77 17.14 1.36
CA VAL A 158 3.78 15.69 1.06
C VAL A 158 3.19 15.41 -0.32
N ALA A 159 2.12 16.10 -0.73
CA ALA A 159 1.57 15.96 -2.08
C ALA A 159 2.60 16.38 -3.16
N MET A 160 3.38 17.44 -2.89
CA MET A 160 4.50 17.85 -3.75
C MET A 160 5.63 16.82 -3.75
N LYS A 161 5.97 16.24 -2.60
CA LYS A 161 6.99 15.18 -2.48
C LYS A 161 6.64 13.99 -3.38
N VAL A 162 5.39 13.51 -3.36
CA VAL A 162 4.93 12.41 -4.25
C VAL A 162 5.21 12.72 -5.72
N LYS A 163 4.90 13.94 -6.18
CA LYS A 163 5.12 14.33 -7.58
C LYS A 163 6.61 14.43 -7.91
N ASN A 164 7.39 15.03 -7.01
CA ASN A 164 8.83 15.19 -7.19
C ASN A 164 9.55 13.84 -7.20
N ASP A 165 9.21 12.93 -6.30
CA ASP A 165 9.82 11.61 -6.22
C ASP A 165 9.40 10.73 -7.40
N SER A 166 8.16 10.82 -7.87
CA SER A 166 7.72 10.16 -9.10
C SER A 166 8.53 10.65 -10.31
N ALA A 167 8.71 11.97 -10.45
CA ALA A 167 9.51 12.55 -11.53
C ALA A 167 11.00 12.19 -11.41
N ARG A 168 11.54 12.12 -10.19
CA ARG A 168 12.90 11.67 -9.91
C ARG A 168 13.07 10.20 -10.30
N LEU A 169 12.17 9.33 -9.84
CA LEU A 169 12.16 7.90 -10.17
C LEU A 169 12.14 7.68 -11.69
N GLY A 170 11.28 8.42 -12.41
CA GLY A 170 11.21 8.35 -13.87
C GLY A 170 12.53 8.66 -14.57
N LYS A 171 13.37 9.56 -14.03
CA LYS A 171 14.69 9.85 -14.59
C LYS A 171 15.73 8.76 -14.33
N MET A 172 15.49 7.90 -13.33
CA MET A 172 16.43 6.85 -12.90
C MET A 172 16.23 5.53 -13.65
N ILE A 173 15.07 5.31 -14.28
CA ILE A 173 14.66 4.00 -14.85
C ILE A 173 14.69 3.97 -16.39
N GLY A 174 15.67 4.63 -16.99
CA GLY A 174 15.94 4.59 -18.43
C GLY A 174 15.13 5.58 -19.28
N GLU A 175 15.29 5.49 -20.61
CA GLU A 175 14.76 6.48 -21.58
C GLU A 175 13.23 6.64 -21.52
N ASN A 176 12.50 5.54 -21.41
CA ASN A 176 11.03 5.54 -21.29
C ASN A 176 10.54 5.79 -19.85
N GLY A 177 11.46 5.94 -18.88
CA GLY A 177 11.14 6.04 -17.47
C GLY A 177 10.22 7.22 -17.09
N PRO A 178 10.40 8.43 -17.64
CA PRO A 178 9.51 9.55 -17.36
C PRO A 178 8.05 9.28 -17.73
N ASP A 179 7.80 8.59 -18.84
CA ASP A 179 6.45 8.25 -19.28
C ASP A 179 5.81 7.18 -18.40
N ILE A 180 6.59 6.16 -18.02
CA ILE A 180 6.15 5.10 -17.09
C ILE A 180 5.75 5.72 -15.74
N ALA A 181 6.62 6.54 -15.15
CA ALA A 181 6.39 7.17 -13.86
C ALA A 181 5.20 8.15 -13.90
N SER A 182 5.09 8.94 -14.97
CA SER A 182 3.99 9.90 -15.16
C SER A 182 2.63 9.19 -15.31
N LYS A 183 2.57 8.13 -16.12
CA LYS A 183 1.35 7.32 -16.29
C LYS A 183 0.93 6.69 -14.97
N ASN A 184 1.88 6.09 -14.25
CA ASN A 184 1.64 5.48 -12.96
C ASN A 184 1.13 6.51 -11.93
N LEU A 185 1.80 7.67 -11.80
CA LEU A 185 1.38 8.74 -10.90
C LEU A 185 -0.07 9.17 -11.16
N LYS A 186 -0.44 9.37 -12.42
CA LYS A 186 -1.80 9.77 -12.80
C LYS A 186 -2.84 8.74 -12.37
N LEU A 187 -2.56 7.45 -12.58
CA LEU A 187 -3.47 6.36 -12.20
C LEU A 187 -3.55 6.22 -10.67
N TRP A 188 -2.43 6.44 -9.98
CA TRP A 188 -2.37 6.41 -8.53
C TRP A 188 -3.19 7.55 -7.90
N GLU A 189 -3.06 8.77 -8.43
CA GLU A 189 -3.86 9.92 -7.98
C GLU A 189 -5.35 9.71 -8.21
N ASP A 190 -5.73 9.02 -9.29
CA ASP A 190 -7.11 8.68 -9.59
C ASP A 190 -7.69 7.67 -8.58
N LEU A 191 -6.97 6.58 -8.29
CA LEU A 191 -7.38 5.64 -7.24
C LEU A 191 -7.45 6.34 -5.88
N ARG A 192 -6.42 7.10 -5.50
CA ARG A 192 -6.36 7.84 -4.23
C ARG A 192 -7.62 8.69 -4.04
N ASN A 193 -8.01 9.44 -5.06
CA ASN A 193 -9.18 10.32 -5.01
C ASN A 193 -10.48 9.50 -4.85
N LYS A 194 -10.61 8.38 -5.54
CA LYS A 194 -11.79 7.51 -5.45
C LYS A 194 -11.89 6.76 -4.13
N ASP A 195 -10.78 6.27 -3.59
CA ASP A 195 -10.72 5.67 -2.25
C ASP A 195 -11.07 6.71 -1.17
N ALA A 196 -10.56 7.95 -1.29
CA ALA A 196 -10.93 9.02 -0.36
C ALA A 196 -12.43 9.35 -0.42
N GLN A 197 -13.04 9.34 -1.61
CA GLN A 197 -14.49 9.51 -1.77
C GLN A 197 -15.28 8.36 -1.15
N PHE A 198 -14.82 7.12 -1.32
CA PHE A 198 -15.43 5.97 -0.65
C PHE A 198 -15.35 6.12 0.88
N GLN A 199 -14.19 6.49 1.43
CA GLN A 199 -14.01 6.71 2.86
C GLN A 199 -14.94 7.81 3.41
N VAL A 200 -15.15 8.91 2.67
CA VAL A 200 -16.11 9.96 3.06
C VAL A 200 -17.50 9.38 3.32
N LEU A 201 -17.97 8.48 2.45
CA LEU A 201 -19.25 7.81 2.63
C LEU A 201 -19.19 6.78 3.75
N PHE A 202 -18.17 5.92 3.72
CA PHE A 202 -17.98 4.80 4.65
C PHE A 202 -17.98 5.26 6.12
N TYR A 203 -17.31 6.37 6.42
CA TYR A 203 -17.20 6.93 7.77
C TYR A 203 -18.26 8.00 8.10
N GLY A 204 -19.26 8.21 7.24
CA GLY A 204 -20.34 9.17 7.49
C GLY A 204 -19.87 10.63 7.50
N LYS A 205 -18.85 10.99 6.72
CA LYS A 205 -18.24 12.33 6.66
C LYS A 205 -18.79 13.19 5.50
N LYS A 206 -19.99 12.88 5.00
CA LYS A 206 -20.63 13.64 3.91
C LYS A 206 -20.85 15.08 4.35
N GLY A 207 -20.31 16.04 3.58
CA GLY A 207 -20.34 17.47 3.90
C GLY A 207 -19.13 17.98 4.71
N ASP A 208 -18.28 17.09 5.22
CA ASP A 208 -17.02 17.45 5.85
C ASP A 208 -15.99 17.86 4.78
N LYS A 209 -15.44 19.07 4.90
CA LYS A 209 -14.44 19.60 3.97
C LYS A 209 -13.00 19.17 4.32
N GLY A 210 -12.72 18.86 5.58
CA GLY A 210 -11.40 18.49 6.08
C GLY A 210 -11.10 17.01 5.87
N TYR A 211 -12.09 16.13 6.11
CA TYR A 211 -11.91 14.69 6.02
C TYR A 211 -11.36 14.18 4.67
N PRO A 212 -11.88 14.59 3.49
CA PRO A 212 -11.31 14.15 2.21
C PRO A 212 -9.89 14.66 1.95
N LEU A 213 -9.45 15.76 2.59
CA LEU A 213 -8.07 16.24 2.52
C LEU A 213 -7.17 15.34 3.38
N HIS A 214 -7.63 15.01 4.60
CA HIS A 214 -6.99 14.09 5.50
C HIS A 214 -6.81 12.68 4.91
N ALA A 215 -7.88 12.09 4.38
CA ALA A 215 -7.84 10.76 3.75
C ALA A 215 -6.80 10.70 2.62
N ARG A 216 -6.73 11.74 1.78
CA ARG A 216 -5.72 11.83 0.72
C ARG A 216 -4.32 12.04 1.28
N MET A 217 -4.17 12.80 2.36
CA MET A 217 -2.88 12.99 3.03
C MET A 217 -2.29 11.67 3.49
N GLN A 218 -3.07 10.83 4.19
CA GLN A 218 -2.58 9.53 4.66
C GLN A 218 -2.04 8.69 3.49
N MET A 219 -2.77 8.65 2.38
CA MET A 219 -2.32 7.94 1.17
C MET A 219 -1.08 8.59 0.53
N ASN A 220 -0.97 9.92 0.54
CA ASN A 220 0.23 10.61 0.04
C ASN A 220 1.47 10.29 0.87
N VAL A 221 1.35 10.17 2.21
CA VAL A 221 2.46 9.79 3.10
C VAL A 221 2.99 8.41 2.73
N GLU A 222 2.09 7.43 2.60
CA GLU A 222 2.45 6.06 2.22
C GLU A 222 3.09 6.00 0.84
N ARG A 223 2.53 6.73 -0.15
CA ARG A 223 3.12 6.79 -1.50
C ARG A 223 4.48 7.46 -1.52
N ALA A 224 4.66 8.54 -0.75
CA ALA A 224 5.94 9.22 -0.66
C ALA A 224 7.01 8.29 -0.06
N ARG A 225 6.68 7.49 0.96
CA ARG A 225 7.60 6.50 1.54
C ARG A 225 7.96 5.42 0.52
N HIS A 226 6.97 4.89 -0.21
CA HIS A 226 7.20 3.87 -1.22
C HIS A 226 8.12 4.37 -2.36
N LEU A 227 7.84 5.55 -2.93
CA LEU A 227 8.67 6.13 -3.99
C LEU A 227 10.09 6.44 -3.52
N ASP A 228 10.24 6.92 -2.29
CA ASP A 228 11.53 7.18 -1.66
C ASP A 228 12.36 5.89 -1.50
N GLY A 229 11.72 4.80 -1.09
CA GLY A 229 12.30 3.46 -1.04
C GLY A 229 12.82 3.02 -2.41
N LEU A 230 11.98 3.05 -3.45
CA LEU A 230 12.39 2.67 -4.81
C LEU A 230 13.57 3.51 -5.31
N CYS A 231 13.54 4.83 -5.08
CA CYS A 231 14.63 5.72 -5.47
C CYS A 231 15.92 5.46 -4.69
N THR A 232 15.82 5.05 -3.42
CA THR A 232 16.99 4.73 -2.58
C THR A 232 17.61 3.42 -3.03
N THR A 233 16.79 2.38 -3.22
CA THR A 233 17.24 1.09 -3.76
C THR A 233 17.93 1.24 -5.11
N LEU A 234 17.36 1.99 -6.05
CA LEU A 234 18.01 2.24 -7.34
C LEU A 234 19.37 2.94 -7.20
N LYS A 235 19.48 3.91 -6.28
CA LYS A 235 20.73 4.63 -6.06
C LYS A 235 21.82 3.71 -5.49
N GLU A 236 21.45 2.84 -4.56
CA GLU A 236 22.38 1.93 -3.88
C GLU A 236 22.79 0.76 -4.78
N GLU A 237 21.86 0.26 -5.61
CA GLU A 237 21.99 -1.04 -6.27
C GLU A 237 22.17 -0.93 -7.79
N ALA A 238 21.96 0.24 -8.39
CA ALA A 238 22.21 0.47 -9.82
C ALA A 238 23.42 1.35 -10.11
N ASP A 239 24.25 1.65 -9.10
CA ASP A 239 25.41 2.55 -9.18
C ASP A 239 25.07 3.95 -9.76
N LEU A 240 23.88 4.48 -9.41
CA LEU A 240 23.32 5.75 -9.90
C LEU A 240 23.60 6.97 -9.00
#